data_AF-A0A242JZ76-F1
#
_entry.id   AF-A0A242JZ76-F1
#
_cell.length_a   1.000
_cell.length_b   1.000
_cell.length_c   1.000
_cell.angle_alpha   90.00
_cell.angle_beta   90.00
_cell.angle_gamma   90.00
#
_symmetry.space_group_name_H-M   'P 1'
#
loop_
_entity.id
_entity.type
_entity.pdbx_description
1 polymer ?
#
loop_
_entity_poly.entity_id
_entity_poly.type
_entity_poly.pdbx_seq_one_letter_code
_entity_poly.pdbx_strand_id
1 'polypeptide(L)'
;TVDIAFDDDLVLVIFSVEIGDFDNDDCPFVIDIELKAFFEFDVTDDPKDVQQLHDLLSQNAVAILYPYIRSLVSDLTLRSNKFPAYVLPTINVVKLMEQNDAITFHDFNKKDSNS
;
A
#
# COMPACT_ATOMS: atom_id res chain seq x y z
N THR A 1 5.58 1.81 -2.65
CA THR A 1 4.57 1.72 -3.73
C THR A 1 3.33 1.05 -3.17
N VAL A 2 2.23 1.06 -3.93
CA VAL A 2 1.04 0.26 -3.62
C VAL A 2 0.66 -0.55 -4.85
N ASP A 3 0.54 -1.86 -4.67
CA ASP A 3 0.07 -2.79 -5.69
C ASP A 3 -1.29 -3.34 -5.28
N ILE A 4 -2.24 -3.31 -6.20
CA ILE A 4 -3.61 -3.76 -5.96
C ILE A 4 -3.91 -4.88 -6.95
N ALA A 5 -4.18 -6.07 -6.43
CA ALA A 5 -4.48 -7.28 -7.18
C ALA A 5 -5.95 -7.67 -7.01
N PHE A 6 -6.63 -8.02 -8.10
CA PHE A 6 -8.03 -8.42 -8.11
C PHE A 6 -8.20 -9.88 -8.54
N ASP A 7 -9.05 -10.61 -7.81
CA ASP A 7 -9.51 -11.97 -8.12
C ASP A 7 -10.99 -12.09 -7.71
N ASP A 8 -11.89 -11.92 -8.68
CA ASP A 8 -13.34 -11.85 -8.47
C ASP A 8 -13.72 -10.86 -7.34
N ASP A 9 -14.21 -11.38 -6.21
CA ASP A 9 -14.67 -10.59 -5.05
C ASP A 9 -13.53 -10.30 -4.05
N LEU A 10 -12.35 -10.89 -4.26
CA LEU A 10 -11.17 -10.75 -3.42
C LEU A 10 -10.22 -9.69 -4.00
N VAL A 11 -9.78 -8.79 -3.12
CA VAL A 11 -8.76 -7.80 -3.45
C VAL A 11 -7.59 -7.93 -2.48
N LEU A 12 -6.40 -8.05 -3.04
CA LEU A 12 -5.14 -7.99 -2.30
C LEU A 12 -4.49 -6.63 -2.53
N VAL A 13 -4.32 -5.86 -1.46
CA VAL A 13 -3.54 -4.61 -1.46
C VAL A 13 -2.20 -4.87 -0.80
N ILE A 14 -1.12 -4.54 -1.50
CA ILE A 14 0.26 -4.66 -1.06
C ILE A 14 0.81 -3.23 -0.92
N PHE A 15 1.15 -2.83 0.29
CA PHE A 15 1.77 -1.53 0.56
C PHE A 15 3.23 -1.74 0.93
N SER A 16 4.11 -1.34 0.03
CA SER A 16 5.56 -1.40 0.21
C SER A 16 6.14 -0.06 0.61
N VAL A 17 6.95 -0.04 1.67
CA VAL A 17 7.61 1.14 2.20
C VAL A 17 9.09 0.86 2.39
N GLU A 18 9.89 1.71 1.75
CA GLU A 18 11.33 1.73 1.90
C GLU A 18 11.74 3.05 2.57
N ILE A 19 12.53 2.96 3.64
CA ILE A 19 13.05 4.13 4.39
C ILE A 19 14.53 3.92 4.61
N GLY A 20 15.31 4.96 4.27
CA GLY A 20 16.76 4.96 4.41
C GLY A 20 17.43 4.79 3.06
N ASP A 21 18.72 4.46 3.09
CA ASP A 21 19.55 4.27 1.93
C ASP A 21 20.39 3.00 2.16
N PHE A 22 20.12 1.96 1.38
CA PHE A 22 20.77 0.65 1.51
C PHE A 22 22.22 0.65 1.06
N ASP A 23 22.64 1.65 0.28
CA ASP A 23 24.00 1.76 -0.24
C ASP A 23 24.87 2.69 0.63
N ASN A 24 24.32 3.25 1.71
CA ASN A 24 24.99 4.20 2.57
C ASN A 24 25.22 3.66 3.99
N ASP A 25 26.47 3.33 4.31
CA ASP A 25 26.89 2.82 5.63
C ASP A 25 26.68 3.83 6.79
N ASP A 26 26.60 5.13 6.48
CA ASP A 26 26.32 6.18 7.47
C ASP A 26 24.82 6.33 7.78
N CYS A 27 23.95 5.59 7.06
CA CYS A 27 22.52 5.61 7.30
C CYS A 27 22.21 5.01 8.69
N PRO A 28 21.46 5.72 9.56
CA PRO A 28 21.23 5.26 10.93
C PRO A 28 20.43 3.94 10.98
N PHE A 29 19.55 3.72 10.01
CA PHE A 29 18.80 2.50 9.82
C PHE A 29 18.22 2.46 8.41
N VAL A 30 17.97 1.24 7.93
CA VAL A 30 17.19 0.98 6.72
C VAL A 30 15.99 0.11 7.10
N ILE A 31 14.85 0.38 6.50
CA ILE A 31 13.60 -0.35 6.72
C ILE A 31 12.99 -0.65 5.36
N ASP A 32 12.70 -1.93 5.15
CA ASP A 32 11.87 -2.42 4.06
C ASP A 32 10.67 -3.16 4.67
N ILE A 33 9.47 -2.71 4.35
CA ILE A 33 8.21 -3.25 4.85
C ILE A 33 7.28 -3.51 3.66
N GLU A 34 6.76 -4.72 3.61
CA GLU A 34 5.65 -5.10 2.73
C GLU A 34 4.43 -5.49 3.58
N LEU A 35 3.38 -4.66 3.56
CA LEU A 35 2.12 -4.94 4.25
C LEU A 35 1.10 -5.47 3.24
N LYS A 36 0.61 -6.70 3.47
CA LYS A 36 -0.41 -7.35 2.66
C LYS A 36 -1.75 -7.32 3.37
N ALA A 37 -2.78 -6.81 2.70
CA ALA A 37 -4.13 -6.73 3.22
C ALA A 37 -5.12 -7.31 2.22
N PHE A 38 -6.00 -8.18 2.73
CA PHE A 38 -7.08 -8.77 1.96
C PHE A 38 -8.37 -8.02 2.25
N PHE A 39 -9.10 -7.68 1.20
CA PHE A 39 -10.41 -7.06 1.24
C PHE A 39 -11.38 -7.91 0.42
N GLU A 40 -12.62 -7.96 0.86
CA GLU A 40 -13.71 -8.66 0.19
C GLU A 40 -14.82 -7.64 -0.08
N PHE A 41 -15.42 -7.70 -1.26
CA PHE A 41 -16.47 -6.77 -1.67
C PHE A 41 -17.67 -7.50 -2.22
N ASP A 42 -18.86 -7.09 -1.79
CA ASP A 42 -20.11 -7.48 -2.44
C ASP A 42 -20.33 -6.56 -3.64
N VAL A 43 -19.80 -6.93 -4.81
CA VAL A 43 -19.97 -6.15 -6.04
C VAL A 43 -21.25 -6.61 -6.74
N THR A 44 -22.17 -5.67 -7.03
CA THR A 44 -23.23 -5.94 -8.01
C THR A 44 -22.67 -5.76 -9.42
N ASP A 45 -23.12 -6.55 -10.41
CA ASP A 45 -22.63 -6.54 -11.81
C ASP A 45 -22.81 -5.19 -12.57
N ASP A 46 -23.06 -4.06 -11.90
CA ASP A 46 -23.12 -2.74 -12.52
C ASP A 46 -21.68 -2.23 -12.82
N PRO A 47 -21.36 -1.90 -14.09
CA PRO A 47 -20.05 -1.33 -14.46
C PRO A 47 -19.66 -0.07 -13.69
N LYS A 48 -20.62 0.68 -13.13
CA LYS A 48 -20.33 1.83 -12.26
C LYS A 48 -19.72 1.41 -10.91
N ASP A 49 -20.09 0.23 -10.42
CA ASP A 49 -19.59 -0.30 -9.15
C ASP A 49 -18.12 -0.68 -9.27
N VAL A 50 -17.69 -1.17 -10.44
CA VAL A 50 -16.27 -1.49 -10.71
C VAL A 50 -15.38 -0.24 -10.71
N GLN A 51 -15.80 0.85 -11.36
CA GLN A 51 -15.02 2.10 -11.32
C GLN A 51 -15.00 2.70 -9.90
N GLN A 52 -16.12 2.62 -9.18
CA GLN A 52 -16.16 3.02 -7.76
C GLN A 52 -15.24 2.14 -6.91
N LEU A 53 -15.13 0.85 -7.20
CA LEU A 53 -14.24 -0.07 -6.50
C LEU A 53 -12.77 0.35 -6.65
N HIS A 54 -12.32 0.76 -7.84
CA HIS A 54 -10.96 1.28 -8.05
C HIS A 54 -10.68 2.52 -7.19
N ASP A 55 -11.62 3.46 -7.12
CA ASP A 55 -11.47 4.69 -6.32
C ASP A 55 -11.51 4.37 -4.81
N LEU A 56 -12.41 3.47 -4.39
CA LEU A 56 -12.49 3.00 -3.00
C LEU A 56 -11.19 2.33 -2.57
N LEU A 57 -10.58 1.50 -3.41
CA LEU A 57 -9.35 0.79 -3.08
C LEU A 57 -8.13 1.71 -3.05
N SER A 58 -7.95 2.54 -4.07
CA SER A 58 -6.82 3.46 -4.15
C SER A 58 -6.81 4.51 -3.03
N GLN A 59 -8.00 4.93 -2.56
CA GLN A 59 -8.09 5.95 -1.52
C GLN A 59 -8.30 5.35 -0.12
N ASN A 60 -9.35 4.54 0.06
CA ASN A 60 -9.72 4.08 1.40
C ASN A 60 -8.79 2.99 1.90
N ALA A 61 -8.39 2.03 1.07
CA ALA A 61 -7.50 0.96 1.52
C ALA A 61 -6.14 1.56 1.93
N VAL A 62 -5.56 2.44 1.12
CA VAL A 62 -4.31 3.13 1.45
C VAL A 62 -4.44 3.96 2.74
N ALA A 63 -5.55 4.69 2.92
CA ALA A 63 -5.82 5.47 4.13
C ALA A 63 -5.95 4.58 5.38
N ILE A 64 -6.51 3.37 5.25
CA ILE A 64 -6.60 2.38 6.33
C ILE A 64 -5.24 1.79 6.65
N LEU A 65 -4.42 1.48 5.64
CA LEU A 65 -3.14 0.79 5.81
C LEU A 65 -2.02 1.69 6.32
N TYR A 66 -2.03 2.99 5.97
CA TYR A 66 -0.96 3.91 6.37
C TYR A 66 -0.75 4.04 7.89
N PRO A 67 -1.80 4.11 8.75
CA PRO A 67 -1.63 4.03 10.20
C PRO A 67 -0.88 2.78 10.69
N TYR A 68 -1.11 1.62 10.07
CA TYR A 68 -0.41 0.37 10.45
C TYR A 68 1.07 0.44 10.10
N ILE A 69 1.40 0.90 8.89
CA ILE A 69 2.79 1.15 8.47
C ILE A 69 3.47 2.13 9.43
N ARG A 70 2.83 3.26 9.73
CA ARG A 70 3.38 4.28 10.63
C ARG A 70 3.66 3.73 12.02
N SER A 71 2.74 2.92 12.55
CA SER A 71 2.95 2.24 13.82
C SER A 71 4.13 1.29 13.73
N LEU A 72 4.18 0.44 12.71
CA LEU A 72 5.22 -0.58 12.51
C LEU A 72 6.62 0.03 12.38
N VAL A 73 6.77 1.12 11.62
CA VAL A 73 8.06 1.84 11.48
C VAL A 73 8.52 2.41 12.82
N SER A 74 7.61 3.04 13.56
CA SER A 74 7.92 3.60 14.88
C SER A 74 8.36 2.52 15.86
N ASP A 75 7.68 1.38 15.80
CA ASP A 75 7.92 0.20 16.60
C ASP A 75 9.27 -0.46 16.30
N LEU A 76 9.59 -0.67 15.02
CA LEU A 76 10.85 -1.28 14.59
C LEU A 76 12.05 -0.40 14.96
N THR A 77 11.95 0.91 14.69
CA THR A 77 13.00 1.86 15.05
C THR A 77 13.21 1.97 16.55
N LEU A 78 12.13 2.01 17.34
CA LEU A 78 12.22 2.00 18.80
C LEU A 78 12.89 0.73 19.34
N ARG A 79 12.54 -0.44 18.79
CA ARG A 79 13.12 -1.73 19.18
C ARG A 79 14.61 -1.85 18.88
N SER A 80 15.15 -1.08 17.94
CA SER A 80 16.59 -1.03 17.67
C SER A 80 17.40 -0.52 18.87
N ASN A 81 16.77 0.26 19.77
CA ASN A 81 17.36 0.87 20.97
C ASN A 81 18.64 1.69 20.71
N LYS A 82 18.93 2.04 19.45
CA LYS A 82 20.11 2.82 19.04
C LYS A 82 19.75 4.27 18.70
N PHE A 83 18.53 4.47 18.18
CA PHE A 83 17.99 5.77 17.81
C PHE A 83 16.58 5.95 18.39
N PRO A 84 16.09 7.19 18.56
CA PRO A 84 14.70 7.43 18.90
C PRO A 84 13.73 6.79 17.90
N ALA A 85 12.50 6.53 18.33
CA ALA A 85 11.45 6.07 17.43
C ALA A 85 11.28 7.04 16.25
N TYR A 86 11.35 6.52 15.04
CA TYR A 86 11.10 7.27 13.82
C TYR A 86 9.60 7.24 13.52
N VAL A 87 8.94 8.38 13.75
CA VAL A 87 7.51 8.52 13.53
C VAL A 87 7.28 9.14 12.15
N LEU A 88 6.64 8.39 11.26
CA LEU A 88 6.25 8.93 9.95
C LEU A 88 5.30 10.14 10.12
N PRO A 89 5.37 11.16 9.25
CA PRO A 89 4.54 12.34 9.35
C PRO A 89 3.07 12.03 9.08
N THR A 90 2.17 12.83 9.66
CA THR A 90 0.76 12.83 9.25
C THR A 90 0.63 13.53 7.92
N ILE A 91 0.59 12.77 6.83
CA ILE A 91 0.43 13.29 5.48
C ILE A 91 -0.86 12.74 4.86
N ASN A 92 -1.36 13.45 3.84
CA ASN A 92 -2.34 12.87 2.94
C ASN A 92 -1.62 11.88 2.02
N VAL A 93 -1.46 10.64 2.49
CA VAL A 93 -0.76 9.56 1.79
C VAL A 93 -1.40 9.24 0.45
N VAL A 94 -2.72 9.33 0.35
CA VAL A 94 -3.48 9.09 -0.89
C VAL A 94 -3.04 10.10 -1.95
N LYS A 95 -3.09 11.39 -1.60
CA LYS A 95 -2.63 12.46 -2.49
C LYS A 95 -1.15 12.34 -2.86
N LEU A 96 -0.31 11.91 -1.91
CA LEU A 96 1.11 11.69 -2.19
C LEU A 96 1.31 10.57 -3.21
N MET A 97 0.56 9.47 -3.11
CA MET A 97 0.68 8.35 -4.03
C MET A 97 0.15 8.68 -5.42
N GLU A 98 -0.96 9.39 -5.52
CA GLU A 98 -1.50 9.90 -6.79
C GLU A 98 -0.48 10.81 -7.51
N GLN A 99 0.17 11.71 -6.77
CA GLN A 99 1.17 12.64 -7.34
C GLN A 99 2.43 11.94 -7.86
N ASN A 100 2.78 10.79 -7.29
CA ASN A 100 3.98 10.05 -7.63
C ASN A 100 3.71 8.85 -8.55
N ASP A 101 2.49 8.70 -9.05
CA ASP A 101 2.06 7.55 -9.87
C ASP A 101 2.44 6.21 -9.21
N ALA A 102 2.28 6.14 -7.88
CA ALA A 102 2.83 5.08 -7.05
C ALA A 102 1.86 3.91 -6.80
N ILE A 103 0.71 3.91 -7.49
CA ILE A 103 -0.36 2.90 -7.37
C ILE A 103 -0.43 2.11 -8.67
N THR A 104 -0.26 0.80 -8.59
CA THR A 104 -0.35 -0.11 -9.73
C THR A 104 -1.49 -1.10 -9.52
N PHE A 105 -2.31 -1.31 -10.56
CA PHE A 105 -3.40 -2.28 -10.54
C PHE A 105 -3.06 -3.50 -11.39
N HIS A 106 -3.31 -4.69 -10.85
CA HIS A 106 -3.11 -5.99 -11.47
C HIS A 106 -4.44 -6.74 -11.50
N ASP A 107 -5.01 -6.94 -12.68
CA ASP A 107 -6.27 -7.65 -12.87
C ASP A 107 -5.98 -9.06 -13.41
N PHE A 108 -6.23 -10.09 -12.59
CA PHE A 108 -6.02 -11.48 -12.96
C PHE A 108 -7.22 -12.10 -13.70
N ASN A 109 -8.35 -11.39 -13.78
CA ASN A 109 -9.57 -11.83 -14.47
C ASN A 109 -9.61 -11.49 -15.96
N LYS A 110 -8.57 -10.84 -16.47
CA LYS A 110 -8.41 -10.60 -17.91
C LYS A 110 -8.07 -11.92 -18.62
N LYS A 111 -9.09 -12.76 -18.87
CA LYS A 111 -8.98 -13.87 -19.83
C LYS A 111 -8.40 -13.32 -21.13
N ASP A 112 -7.29 -13.91 -21.57
CA ASP A 112 -6.74 -13.71 -22.90
C ASP A 112 -7.86 -13.85 -23.94
N SER A 113 -8.38 -12.72 -24.39
CA SER A 113 -9.26 -12.65 -25.55
C SER A 113 -8.37 -12.66 -26.78
N ASN A 114 -7.75 -13.81 -27.04
CA ASN A 114 -7.26 -14.16 -28.35
C ASN A 114 -7.50 -15.65 -28.58
N SER A 115 -8.52 -15.86 -29.42
CA SER A 115 -8.84 -17.09 -30.15
C SER A 115 -7.68 -17.59 -31.00
#